data_AF-C9YZP3-F1
#
_entry.id   AF-C9YZP3-F1
#
_cell.length_a   1.000
_cell.length_b   1.000
_cell.length_c   1.000
_cell.angle_alpha   90.00
_cell.angle_beta   90.00
_cell.angle_gamma   90.00
#
_symmetry.space_group_name_H-M   'P 1'
#
loop_
_entity.id
_entity.type
_entity.pdbx_description
1 polymer ?
#
loop_
_entity_poly.entity_id
_entity_poly.type
_entity_poly.pdbx_seq_one_letter_code
_entity_poly.pdbx_strand_id
1 'polypeptide(L)'
;MTNDHDGVRELLAAWAVGALPPADRWTVSLHLAGCESCAAEAERLRDTVRLLDGGPAPARDAAAPAGNADGVLALALGSRRPRAAELAHHAAPYAAAVAGLQALVPELDGRWGTPVVHDWDAHATVAHLLAADEHLAAPLGLDTPLPASRIPEGTPLADAWARRTADVIAHEHGRAPGETVAAWAAQAAALLATPEAGAPELAARPVTVMGLRLPVADHFLVRAFEAWIHTDDIGRALGLSVPPPPDEHLWSLVRLAVRILGLALHDAAPVRLEVTGPAATGWTLGDDSGPVRAALTLDPVDFCLLVGGRHAPADVPRRVTGDEAAARDVLERAASLAWL
;
A
#
# COMPACT_ATOMS: atom_id res chain seq x y z
N MET A 1 -2.39 41.63 7.16
CA MET A 1 -3.56 42.45 6.81
C MET A 1 -4.06 41.88 5.51
N THR A 2 -5.17 41.15 5.51
CA THR A 2 -6.49 41.71 5.76
C THR A 2 -7.35 40.80 6.64
N ASN A 3 -7.76 41.32 7.79
CA ASN A 3 -8.90 40.84 8.56
C ASN A 3 -10.20 41.34 7.87
N ASP A 4 -10.19 41.36 6.54
CA ASP A 4 -11.19 42.01 5.69
C ASP A 4 -12.17 40.95 5.20
N HIS A 5 -13.42 41.34 5.15
CA HIS A 5 -14.57 40.49 4.90
C HIS A 5 -14.41 39.68 3.61
N ASP A 6 -13.93 40.32 2.55
CA ASP A 6 -13.78 39.71 1.22
C ASP A 6 -12.68 38.64 1.20
N GLY A 7 -11.56 38.87 1.87
CA GLY A 7 -10.46 37.89 1.96
C GLY A 7 -10.86 36.63 2.74
N VAL A 8 -11.71 36.76 3.75
CA VAL A 8 -12.22 35.58 4.49
C VAL A 8 -13.23 34.80 3.66
N ARG A 9 -14.07 35.47 2.86
CA ARG A 9 -15.04 34.80 1.97
C ARG A 9 -14.37 33.87 0.96
N GLU A 10 -13.25 34.28 0.38
CA GLU A 10 -12.46 33.46 -0.56
C GLU A 10 -11.91 32.18 0.08
N LEU A 11 -11.74 32.18 1.41
CA LEU A 11 -11.18 31.06 2.17
C LEU A 11 -12.25 30.09 2.73
N LEU A 12 -13.54 30.44 2.67
CA LEU A 12 -14.61 29.65 3.31
C LEU A 12 -14.81 28.27 2.68
N ALA A 13 -14.61 28.15 1.36
CA ALA A 13 -14.72 26.85 0.67
C ALA A 13 -13.61 25.89 1.14
N ALA A 14 -12.36 26.35 1.16
CA ALA A 14 -11.22 25.58 1.67
C ALA A 14 -11.39 25.22 3.15
N TRP A 15 -11.92 26.16 3.95
CA TRP A 15 -12.25 25.90 5.35
C TRP A 15 -13.37 24.86 5.52
N ALA A 16 -14.39 24.86 4.66
CA ALA A 16 -15.53 23.95 4.74
C ALA A 16 -15.15 22.49 4.45
N VAL A 17 -14.22 22.27 3.51
CA VAL A 17 -13.65 20.94 3.20
C VAL A 17 -12.44 20.55 4.05
N GLY A 18 -12.07 21.38 5.04
CA GLY A 18 -10.92 21.12 5.92
C GLY A 18 -9.54 21.33 5.29
N ALA A 19 -9.46 21.89 4.08
CA ALA A 19 -8.23 22.11 3.31
C ALA A 19 -7.55 23.46 3.57
N LEU A 20 -7.92 24.18 4.65
CA LEU A 20 -7.37 25.51 4.93
C LEU A 20 -5.90 25.43 5.40
N PRO A 21 -4.97 26.17 4.78
CA PRO A 21 -3.57 26.22 5.19
C PRO A 21 -3.41 26.65 6.66
N PRO A 22 -2.41 26.14 7.41
CA PRO A 22 -2.23 26.45 8.82
C PRO A 22 -2.12 27.94 9.14
N ALA A 23 -1.54 28.73 8.23
CA ALA A 23 -1.37 30.18 8.37
C ALA A 23 -2.72 30.94 8.43
N ASP A 24 -3.77 30.40 7.81
CA ASP A 24 -5.05 31.10 7.63
C ASP A 24 -6.13 30.64 8.61
N ARG A 25 -5.92 29.52 9.31
CA ARG A 25 -6.90 28.92 10.25
C ARG A 25 -7.30 29.85 11.37
N TRP A 26 -6.33 30.58 11.94
CA TRP A 26 -6.57 31.52 13.03
C TRP A 26 -7.38 32.72 12.55
N THR A 27 -7.02 33.28 11.39
CA THR A 27 -7.69 34.42 10.76
C THR A 27 -9.16 34.11 10.46
N VAL A 28 -9.44 32.98 9.80
CA VAL A 28 -10.82 32.57 9.48
C VAL A 28 -11.63 32.30 10.76
N SER A 29 -11.06 31.59 11.74
CA SER A 29 -11.76 31.27 12.99
C SER A 29 -12.14 32.52 13.81
N LEU A 30 -11.23 33.49 13.92
CA LEU A 30 -11.50 34.75 14.60
C LEU A 30 -12.57 35.58 13.88
N HIS A 31 -12.54 35.62 12.55
CA HIS A 31 -13.52 36.38 11.77
C HIS A 31 -14.92 35.76 11.83
N LEU A 32 -15.05 34.43 11.75
CA LEU A 32 -16.34 33.74 11.87
C LEU A 32 -17.00 33.95 13.24
N ALA A 33 -16.20 34.14 14.30
CA ALA A 33 -16.73 34.47 15.62
C ALA A 33 -17.30 35.91 15.71
N GLY A 34 -16.90 36.81 14.81
CA GLY A 34 -17.30 38.22 14.82
C GLY A 34 -18.19 38.66 13.64
N CYS A 35 -18.43 37.80 12.65
CA CYS A 35 -19.13 38.14 11.42
C CYS A 35 -20.23 37.11 11.08
N GLU A 36 -21.47 37.48 11.36
CA GLU A 36 -22.65 36.61 11.20
C GLU A 36 -22.87 36.17 9.74
N SER A 37 -22.63 37.04 8.76
CA SER A 37 -22.80 36.70 7.34
C SER A 37 -21.79 35.65 6.86
N CYS A 38 -20.52 35.77 7.24
CA CYS A 38 -19.51 34.75 6.94
C CYS A 38 -19.76 33.45 7.70
N ALA A 39 -20.24 33.52 8.96
CA ALA A 39 -20.61 32.34 9.74
C ALA A 39 -21.74 31.54 9.06
N ALA A 40 -22.80 32.22 8.63
CA ALA A 40 -23.90 31.58 7.92
C ALA A 40 -23.48 30.97 6.58
N GLU A 41 -22.56 31.61 5.85
CA GLU A 41 -22.01 31.09 4.58
C GLU A 41 -21.12 29.87 4.80
N ALA A 42 -20.27 29.92 5.83
CA ALA A 42 -19.43 28.82 6.28
C ALA A 42 -20.24 27.58 6.68
N GLU A 43 -21.36 27.76 7.37
CA GLU A 43 -22.27 26.66 7.73
C GLU A 43 -22.94 26.02 6.50
N ARG A 44 -23.47 26.83 5.57
CA ARG A 44 -24.05 26.32 4.31
C ARG A 44 -23.06 25.50 3.49
N LEU A 45 -21.81 25.93 3.43
CA LEU A 45 -20.75 25.21 2.74
C LEU A 45 -20.43 23.88 3.43
N ARG A 46 -20.34 23.85 4.77
CA ARG A 46 -20.15 22.59 5.53
C ARG A 46 -21.30 21.62 5.35
N ASP A 47 -22.54 22.11 5.30
CA ASP A 47 -23.69 21.25 5.05
C ASP A 47 -23.67 20.67 3.63
N THR A 48 -23.20 21.45 2.66
CA THR A 48 -22.97 20.96 1.28
C THR A 48 -21.90 19.87 1.25
N VAL A 49 -20.78 20.06 1.96
CA VAL A 49 -19.71 19.06 2.07
C VAL A 49 -20.22 17.77 2.73
N ARG A 50 -20.99 17.87 3.83
CA ARG A 50 -21.60 16.71 4.49
C ARG A 50 -22.54 15.91 3.58
N LEU A 51 -23.29 16.58 2.71
CA LEU A 51 -24.15 15.92 1.72
C LEU A 51 -23.34 15.21 0.62
N LEU A 52 -22.21 15.79 0.20
CA LEU A 52 -21.29 15.17 -0.75
C LEU A 52 -20.54 13.97 -0.15
N ASP A 53 -20.22 14.01 1.15
CA ASP A 53 -19.54 12.94 1.89
C ASP A 53 -20.47 11.80 2.36
N GLY A 54 -21.73 11.80 1.92
CA GLY A 54 -22.69 10.73 2.22
C GLY A 54 -23.26 10.75 3.65
N GLY A 55 -23.13 11.87 4.38
CA GLY A 55 -23.77 12.06 5.68
C GLY A 55 -25.30 12.20 5.56
N PRO A 56 -26.07 11.83 6.60
CA PRO A 56 -27.53 11.99 6.55
C PRO A 56 -27.89 13.47 6.41
N ALA A 57 -28.78 13.78 5.45
CA ALA A 57 -29.33 15.12 5.27
C ALA A 57 -30.03 15.61 6.55
N PRO A 58 -29.98 16.92 6.89
CA PRO A 58 -30.71 17.42 8.04
C PRO A 58 -32.21 17.18 7.88
N ALA A 59 -32.79 16.47 8.84
CA ALA A 59 -34.21 16.17 8.91
C ALA A 59 -35.01 17.46 9.08
N ARG A 60 -36.01 17.67 8.22
CA ARG A 60 -37.12 18.60 8.52
C ARG A 60 -38.09 17.87 9.45
N ASP A 61 -38.49 18.57 10.50
CA ASP A 61 -39.31 18.15 11.64
C ASP A 61 -40.32 17.02 11.40
N ALA A 62 -40.21 15.95 12.19
CA ALA A 62 -41.36 15.21 12.74
C ALA A 62 -40.93 14.27 13.89
N ALA A 63 -41.81 14.13 14.87
CA ALA A 63 -41.66 13.57 16.21
C ALA A 63 -41.16 12.10 16.34
N ALA A 64 -40.52 11.85 17.49
CA ALA A 64 -40.08 10.56 18.07
C ALA A 64 -41.27 9.62 18.45
N PRO A 65 -41.10 8.33 18.91
CA PRO A 65 -39.90 7.77 19.56
C PRO A 65 -39.56 6.26 19.39
N ALA A 66 -38.39 5.92 19.95
CA ALA A 66 -38.07 4.74 20.79
C ALA A 66 -36.94 3.81 20.31
N GLY A 67 -35.92 3.70 21.17
CA GLY A 67 -35.11 2.49 21.38
C GLY A 67 -33.88 2.31 20.49
N ASN A 68 -32.69 2.38 21.09
CA ASN A 68 -31.83 1.18 21.20
C ASN A 68 -30.55 1.46 22.00
N ALA A 69 -30.09 0.39 22.64
CA ALA A 69 -28.88 0.30 23.45
C ALA A 69 -27.56 0.60 22.71
N ASP A 70 -27.63 1.03 21.44
CA ASP A 70 -26.48 1.38 20.59
C ASP A 70 -25.78 2.67 21.04
N GLY A 71 -26.51 3.58 21.71
CA GLY A 71 -25.96 4.86 22.15
C GLY A 71 -24.86 4.74 23.20
N VAL A 72 -24.87 3.69 24.02
CA VAL A 72 -23.87 3.49 25.08
C VAL A 72 -22.59 2.87 24.51
N LEU A 73 -22.68 2.03 23.47
CA LEU A 73 -21.52 1.51 22.75
C LEU A 73 -20.86 2.58 21.86
N ALA A 74 -21.66 3.48 21.27
CA ALA A 74 -21.16 4.61 20.49
C ALA A 74 -20.43 5.65 21.36
N LEU A 75 -20.93 5.93 22.57
CA LEU A 75 -20.26 6.84 23.51
C LEU A 75 -18.99 6.25 24.14
N ALA A 76 -18.90 4.92 24.27
CA ALA A 76 -17.68 4.22 24.69
C ALA A 76 -16.59 4.22 23.61
N LEU A 77 -16.96 4.23 22.32
CA LEU A 77 -16.02 4.37 21.19
C LEU A 77 -15.61 5.82 20.88
N GLY A 78 -16.36 6.81 21.38
CA GLY A 78 -16.05 8.24 21.25
C GLY A 78 -15.19 8.81 22.38
N SER A 79 -15.07 8.09 23.50
CA SER A 79 -14.37 8.56 24.70
C SER A 79 -12.97 7.98 24.76
N ARG A 80 -12.03 8.65 24.08
CA ARG A 80 -10.61 8.30 23.87
C ARG A 80 -10.35 7.27 22.76
N ARG A 81 -10.67 7.63 21.51
CA ARG A 81 -9.79 7.22 20.41
C ARG A 81 -8.52 8.09 20.52
N PRO A 82 -7.32 7.53 20.75
CA PRO A 82 -6.11 8.21 20.28
C PRO A 82 -6.37 8.57 18.82
N ARG A 83 -5.97 9.77 18.36
CA ARG A 83 -5.92 10.01 16.91
C ARG A 83 -5.14 8.82 16.35
N ALA A 84 -5.80 7.92 15.63
CA ALA A 84 -5.08 6.98 14.78
C ALA A 84 -4.22 7.92 13.93
N ALA A 85 -2.90 7.83 14.09
CA ALA A 85 -2.01 8.67 13.30
C ALA A 85 -2.43 8.48 11.84
N GLU A 86 -2.74 9.57 11.14
CA GLU A 86 -3.00 9.48 9.71
C GLU A 86 -1.78 8.82 9.09
N LEU A 87 -1.98 7.69 8.42
CA LEU A 87 -0.89 6.96 7.78
C LEU A 87 -0.21 7.89 6.78
N ALA A 88 1.12 7.89 6.78
CA ALA A 88 1.87 8.63 5.80
C ALA A 88 1.72 7.96 4.41
N HIS A 89 1.98 8.74 3.36
CA HIS A 89 1.85 8.31 1.97
C HIS A 89 2.59 7.01 1.63
N HIS A 90 3.70 6.69 2.31
CA HIS A 90 4.47 5.47 2.08
C HIS A 90 3.85 4.22 2.70
N ALA A 91 3.03 4.37 3.75
CA ALA A 91 2.36 3.26 4.44
C ALA A 91 0.93 3.03 3.94
N ALA A 92 0.29 4.04 3.35
CA ALA A 92 -1.07 3.94 2.81
C ALA A 92 -1.28 2.79 1.78
N PRO A 93 -0.35 2.53 0.84
CA PRO A 93 -0.47 1.37 -0.06
C PRO A 93 -0.51 0.03 0.67
N TYR A 94 0.26 -0.14 1.76
CA TYR A 94 0.26 -1.38 2.53
C TYR A 94 -1.05 -1.57 3.29
N ALA A 95 -1.56 -0.51 3.91
CA ALA A 95 -2.87 -0.55 4.56
C ALA A 95 -4.00 -0.91 3.59
N ALA A 96 -3.96 -0.36 2.37
CA ALA A 96 -4.93 -0.69 1.32
C ALA A 96 -4.82 -2.15 0.86
N ALA A 97 -3.59 -2.66 0.67
CA ALA A 97 -3.36 -4.06 0.28
C ALA A 97 -3.82 -5.04 1.38
N VAL A 98 -3.54 -4.73 2.65
CA VAL A 98 -4.04 -5.50 3.81
C VAL A 98 -5.56 -5.53 3.84
N ALA A 99 -6.21 -4.37 3.65
CA ALA A 99 -7.67 -4.30 3.59
C ALA A 99 -8.24 -5.11 2.40
N GLY A 100 -7.55 -5.11 1.26
CA GLY A 100 -7.89 -5.89 0.08
C GLY A 100 -7.88 -7.40 0.37
N LEU A 101 -6.80 -7.91 0.96
CA LEU A 101 -6.74 -9.33 1.35
C LEU A 101 -7.79 -9.67 2.41
N GLN A 102 -7.99 -8.82 3.42
CA GLN A 102 -9.03 -9.02 4.45
C GLN A 102 -10.43 -9.12 3.84
N ALA A 103 -10.73 -8.33 2.80
CA ALA A 103 -12.00 -8.40 2.08
C ALA A 103 -12.15 -9.69 1.25
N LEU A 104 -11.04 -10.28 0.79
CA LEU A 104 -11.02 -11.54 0.04
C LEU A 104 -11.12 -12.78 0.94
N VAL A 105 -10.63 -12.72 2.18
CA VAL A 105 -10.60 -13.87 3.12
C VAL A 105 -11.94 -14.61 3.27
N PRO A 106 -13.12 -13.95 3.37
CA PRO A 106 -14.39 -14.67 3.45
C PRO A 106 -14.66 -15.61 2.27
N GLU A 107 -14.13 -15.29 1.09
CA GLU A 107 -14.26 -16.13 -0.11
C GLU A 107 -13.47 -17.45 0.02
N LEU A 108 -12.50 -17.53 0.94
CA LEU A 108 -11.71 -18.75 1.17
C LEU A 108 -12.41 -19.80 2.04
N ASP A 109 -13.61 -19.52 2.57
CA ASP A 109 -14.33 -20.48 3.40
C ASP A 109 -14.58 -21.81 2.64
N GLY A 110 -14.19 -22.92 3.26
CA GLY A 110 -14.18 -24.25 2.65
C GLY A 110 -13.21 -24.45 1.47
N ARG A 111 -12.42 -23.44 1.09
CA ARG A 111 -11.55 -23.43 -0.11
C ARG A 111 -10.06 -23.17 0.19
N TRP A 112 -9.64 -23.21 1.44
CA TRP A 112 -8.25 -22.94 1.86
C TRP A 112 -7.17 -23.78 1.18
N GLY A 113 -7.49 -25.00 0.76
CA GLY A 113 -6.57 -25.88 0.00
C GLY A 113 -6.52 -25.61 -1.51
N THR A 114 -7.12 -24.51 -1.99
CA THR A 114 -7.06 -24.14 -3.42
C THR A 114 -5.61 -23.82 -3.80
N PRO A 115 -5.03 -24.48 -4.81
CA PRO A 115 -3.69 -24.13 -5.30
C PRO A 115 -3.66 -22.71 -5.85
N VAL A 116 -2.65 -21.92 -5.47
CA VAL A 116 -2.56 -20.49 -5.81
C VAL A 116 -1.35 -20.21 -6.70
N VAL A 117 -0.14 -20.37 -6.18
CA VAL A 117 1.10 -20.08 -6.87
C VAL A 117 2.20 -20.98 -6.33
N HIS A 118 3.23 -21.26 -7.14
CA HIS A 118 4.26 -22.23 -6.79
C HIS A 118 3.63 -23.59 -6.47
N ASP A 119 3.99 -24.18 -5.34
CA ASP A 119 3.37 -25.35 -4.72
C ASP A 119 2.46 -24.97 -3.52
N TRP A 120 2.08 -23.69 -3.39
CA TRP A 120 1.31 -23.16 -2.27
C TRP A 120 -0.20 -23.20 -2.54
N ASP A 121 -0.95 -23.55 -1.50
CA ASP A 121 -2.38 -23.29 -1.43
C ASP A 121 -2.68 -21.91 -0.83
N ALA A 122 -3.96 -21.54 -0.75
CA ALA A 122 -4.37 -20.25 -0.19
C ALA A 122 -3.95 -20.09 1.27
N HIS A 123 -3.94 -21.16 2.07
CA HIS A 123 -3.45 -21.12 3.45
C HIS A 123 -1.95 -20.83 3.51
N ALA A 124 -1.15 -21.56 2.72
CA ALA A 124 0.28 -21.35 2.59
C ALA A 124 0.61 -19.93 2.08
N THR A 125 -0.21 -19.37 1.18
CA THR A 125 -0.03 -17.99 0.68
C THR A 125 -0.20 -16.95 1.80
N VAL A 126 -1.22 -17.09 2.66
CA VAL A 126 -1.38 -16.20 3.83
C VAL A 126 -0.27 -16.41 4.87
N ALA A 127 0.16 -17.67 5.08
CA ALA A 127 1.29 -17.98 5.96
C ALA A 127 2.62 -17.40 5.44
N HIS A 128 2.82 -17.37 4.12
CA HIS A 128 3.95 -16.69 3.50
C HIS A 128 3.92 -15.20 3.81
N LEU A 129 2.79 -14.52 3.62
CA LEU A 129 2.67 -13.09 3.93
C LEU A 129 2.97 -12.79 5.40
N LEU A 130 2.53 -13.66 6.31
CA LEU A 130 2.89 -13.60 7.73
C LEU A 130 4.40 -13.69 7.94
N ALA A 131 5.09 -14.64 7.28
CA ALA A 131 6.55 -14.75 7.33
C ALA A 131 7.25 -13.51 6.74
N ALA A 132 6.72 -13.01 5.62
CA ALA A 132 7.28 -11.89 4.87
C ALA A 132 7.26 -10.59 5.69
N ASP A 133 6.18 -10.33 6.44
CA ASP A 133 6.04 -9.14 7.28
C ASP A 133 7.01 -9.14 8.48
N GLU A 134 7.44 -10.31 8.98
CA GLU A 134 8.35 -10.41 10.13
C GLU A 134 9.67 -9.70 9.86
N HIS A 135 10.10 -9.71 8.61
CA HIS A 135 11.36 -9.15 8.21
C HIS A 135 11.38 -7.63 8.27
N LEU A 136 10.21 -6.97 8.22
CA LEU A 136 10.09 -5.56 8.59
C LEU A 136 9.78 -5.41 10.10
N ALA A 137 8.94 -6.27 10.66
CA ALA A 137 8.50 -6.19 12.05
C ALA A 137 9.68 -6.26 13.05
N ALA A 138 10.60 -7.20 12.87
CA ALA A 138 11.74 -7.39 13.78
C ALA A 138 12.70 -6.18 13.82
N PRO A 139 13.14 -5.58 12.69
CA PRO A 139 13.91 -4.32 12.71
C PRO A 139 13.18 -3.10 13.28
N LEU A 140 11.85 -3.14 13.39
CA LEU A 140 11.05 -2.10 14.06
C LEU A 140 10.83 -2.42 15.56
N GLY A 141 11.37 -3.53 16.07
CA GLY A 141 11.26 -3.93 17.47
C GLY A 141 9.91 -4.51 17.85
N LEU A 142 9.14 -5.00 16.88
CA LEU A 142 7.88 -5.68 17.12
C LEU A 142 8.13 -7.16 17.45
N ASP A 143 7.33 -7.69 18.38
CA ASP A 143 7.35 -9.11 18.71
C ASP A 143 6.81 -9.94 17.54
N THR A 144 7.55 -10.97 17.17
CA THR A 144 7.16 -11.96 16.14
C THR A 144 6.92 -13.29 16.84
N PRO A 145 5.66 -13.72 17.03
CA PRO A 145 5.33 -14.87 17.88
C PRO A 145 5.63 -16.23 17.24
N LEU A 146 6.14 -16.25 16.00
CA LEU A 146 6.39 -17.49 15.28
C LEU A 146 7.67 -18.19 15.74
N PRO A 147 7.71 -19.54 15.67
CA PRO A 147 8.93 -20.29 15.97
C PRO A 147 10.10 -19.87 15.08
N ALA A 148 11.29 -19.76 15.67
CA ALA A 148 12.50 -19.46 14.93
C ALA A 148 12.92 -20.63 14.01
N SER A 149 13.29 -20.29 12.78
CA SER A 149 13.86 -21.24 11.81
C SER A 149 15.32 -21.56 12.14
N ARG A 150 15.73 -22.81 11.90
CA ARG A 150 17.14 -23.22 11.98
C ARG A 150 17.83 -22.99 10.63
N ILE A 151 18.42 -21.80 10.48
CA ILE A 151 19.15 -21.38 9.28
C ILE A 151 20.66 -21.33 9.62
N PRO A 152 21.50 -22.19 9.02
CA PRO A 152 22.94 -22.17 9.25
C PRO A 152 23.58 -20.82 8.89
N GLU A 153 24.61 -20.44 9.63
CA GLU A 153 25.41 -19.25 9.31
C GLU A 153 26.03 -19.40 7.90
N GLY A 154 26.00 -18.32 7.11
CA GLY A 154 26.52 -18.31 5.75
C GLY A 154 25.57 -18.89 4.68
N THR A 155 24.35 -19.31 5.05
CA THR A 155 23.32 -19.68 4.07
C THR A 155 23.06 -18.51 3.11
N PRO A 156 23.03 -18.72 1.78
CA PRO A 156 22.65 -17.68 0.84
C PRO A 156 21.30 -17.08 1.20
N LEU A 157 21.17 -15.76 1.08
CA LEU A 157 20.00 -15.03 1.57
C LEU A 157 18.68 -15.54 0.96
N ALA A 158 18.65 -15.86 -0.33
CA ALA A 158 17.49 -16.41 -1.00
C ALA A 158 17.08 -17.78 -0.41
N ASP A 159 18.04 -18.64 -0.11
CA ASP A 159 17.80 -19.94 0.50
C ASP A 159 17.33 -19.80 1.95
N ALA A 160 17.89 -18.84 2.69
CA ALA A 160 17.47 -18.51 4.05
C ALA A 160 16.01 -18.01 4.08
N TRP A 161 15.62 -17.18 3.11
CA TRP A 161 14.24 -16.74 2.93
C TRP A 161 13.30 -17.90 2.62
N ALA A 162 13.61 -18.68 1.57
CA ALA A 162 12.80 -19.84 1.18
C ALA A 162 12.63 -20.82 2.36
N ARG A 163 13.70 -21.03 3.14
CA ARG A 163 13.66 -21.85 4.35
C ARG A 163 12.76 -21.25 5.44
N ARG A 164 12.82 -19.93 5.67
CA ARG A 164 11.96 -19.24 6.64
C ARG A 164 10.49 -19.38 6.25
N THR A 165 10.17 -19.08 5.00
CA THR A 165 8.82 -19.21 4.46
C THR A 165 8.30 -20.64 4.59
N ALA A 166 9.09 -21.65 4.21
CA ALA A 166 8.69 -23.05 4.30
C ALA A 166 8.45 -23.50 5.76
N ASP A 167 9.30 -23.09 6.71
CA ASP A 167 9.12 -23.43 8.12
C ASP A 167 7.84 -22.76 8.70
N VAL A 168 7.52 -21.51 8.30
CA VAL A 168 6.28 -20.82 8.71
C VAL A 168 5.06 -21.48 8.09
N ILE A 169 5.07 -21.80 6.80
CA ILE A 169 3.98 -22.52 6.13
C ILE A 169 3.72 -23.85 6.84
N ALA A 170 4.77 -24.64 7.11
CA ALA A 170 4.65 -25.91 7.82
C ALA A 170 4.08 -25.74 9.24
N HIS A 171 4.44 -24.67 9.95
CA HIS A 171 3.88 -24.34 11.25
C HIS A 171 2.39 -24.00 11.16
N GLU A 172 2.03 -23.11 10.23
CA GLU A 172 0.67 -22.59 10.08
C GLU A 172 -0.30 -23.62 9.50
N HIS A 173 0.16 -24.54 8.64
CA HIS A 173 -0.64 -25.70 8.19
C HIS A 173 -1.05 -26.64 9.33
N GLY A 174 -0.36 -26.58 10.48
CA GLY A 174 -0.77 -27.28 11.70
C GLY A 174 -1.91 -26.60 12.48
N ARG A 175 -2.37 -25.43 12.05
CA ARG A 175 -3.35 -24.57 12.73
C ARG A 175 -4.60 -24.39 11.86
N ALA A 176 -5.69 -23.92 12.44
CA ALA A 176 -6.86 -23.55 11.63
C ALA A 176 -6.53 -22.30 10.79
N PRO A 177 -6.96 -22.21 9.51
CA PRO A 177 -6.64 -21.05 8.67
C PRO A 177 -7.06 -19.70 9.26
N GLY A 178 -8.17 -19.67 10.00
CA GLY A 178 -8.61 -18.45 10.72
C GLY A 178 -7.63 -17.96 11.78
N GLU A 179 -6.84 -18.85 12.38
CA GLU A 179 -5.76 -18.48 13.31
C GLU A 179 -4.57 -17.85 12.58
N THR A 180 -4.22 -18.36 11.39
CA THR A 180 -3.18 -17.79 10.53
C THR A 180 -3.59 -16.40 10.04
N VAL A 181 -4.84 -16.23 9.59
CA VAL A 181 -5.39 -14.92 9.21
C VAL A 181 -5.35 -13.95 10.39
N ALA A 182 -5.75 -14.38 11.58
CA ALA A 182 -5.73 -13.52 12.77
C ALA A 182 -4.29 -13.10 13.14
N ALA A 183 -3.32 -14.01 13.05
CA ALA A 183 -1.91 -13.72 13.30
C ALA A 183 -1.34 -12.74 12.28
N TRP A 184 -1.59 -12.96 10.98
CA TRP A 184 -1.20 -12.06 9.90
C TRP A 184 -1.82 -10.66 10.07
N ALA A 185 -3.13 -10.59 10.28
CA ALA A 185 -3.84 -9.32 10.46
C ALA A 185 -3.35 -8.55 11.69
N ALA A 186 -3.04 -9.24 12.80
CA ALA A 186 -2.48 -8.61 13.99
C ALA A 186 -1.07 -8.05 13.73
N GLN A 187 -0.23 -8.78 13.00
CA GLN A 187 1.11 -8.31 12.66
C GLN A 187 1.07 -7.11 11.71
N ALA A 188 0.23 -7.15 10.68
CA ALA A 188 0.00 -6.04 9.77
C ALA A 188 -0.50 -4.79 10.50
N ALA A 189 -1.45 -4.96 11.44
CA ALA A 189 -1.93 -3.87 12.28
C ALA A 189 -0.83 -3.29 13.19
N ALA A 190 0.04 -4.14 13.75
CA ALA A 190 1.17 -3.70 14.56
C ALA A 190 2.19 -2.89 13.73
N LEU A 191 2.51 -3.34 12.51
CA LEU A 191 3.36 -2.61 11.57
C LEU A 191 2.76 -1.23 11.25
N LEU A 192 1.47 -1.17 10.91
CA LEU A 192 0.76 0.08 10.62
C LEU A 192 0.60 1.01 11.84
N ALA A 193 0.75 0.48 13.05
CA ALA A 193 0.73 1.26 14.29
C ALA A 193 2.11 1.81 14.71
N THR A 194 3.18 1.43 14.01
CA THR A 194 4.52 1.96 14.28
C THR A 194 4.61 3.47 14.02
N PRO A 195 5.46 4.22 14.75
CA PRO A 195 5.71 5.63 14.45
C PRO A 195 6.15 5.85 12.99
N GLU A 196 6.98 4.95 12.45
CA GLU A 196 7.45 4.99 11.06
C GLU A 196 6.31 4.91 10.04
N ALA A 197 5.17 4.29 10.35
CA ALA A 197 4.02 4.27 9.44
C ALA A 197 3.35 5.65 9.29
N GLY A 198 3.43 6.52 10.31
CA GLY A 198 2.85 7.86 10.32
C GLY A 198 3.83 9.01 10.08
N ALA A 199 5.14 8.76 10.17
CA ALA A 199 6.18 9.79 10.18
C ALA A 199 7.27 9.52 9.12
N PRO A 200 7.24 10.21 7.96
CA PRO A 200 8.23 10.03 6.89
C PRO A 200 9.69 10.20 7.34
N GLU A 201 9.94 11.12 8.28
CA GLU A 201 11.28 11.38 8.83
C GLU A 201 11.84 10.20 9.62
N LEU A 202 10.99 9.49 10.37
CA LEU A 202 11.39 8.28 11.07
C LEU A 202 11.57 7.12 10.08
N ALA A 203 10.71 7.06 9.06
CA ALA A 203 10.74 6.05 8.02
C ALA A 203 11.92 6.20 7.04
N ALA A 204 12.62 7.35 7.05
CA ALA A 204 13.78 7.60 6.20
C ALA A 204 15.02 6.77 6.61
N ARG A 205 15.04 6.22 7.82
CA ARG A 205 16.17 5.40 8.30
C ARG A 205 16.31 4.13 7.46
N PRO A 206 17.52 3.79 6.98
CA PRO A 206 17.71 2.57 6.21
C PRO A 206 17.74 1.35 7.13
N VAL A 207 17.01 0.30 6.75
CA VAL A 207 17.11 -1.03 7.34
C VAL A 207 17.39 -2.04 6.24
N THR A 208 18.15 -3.08 6.57
CA THR A 208 18.44 -4.16 5.64
C THR A 208 17.39 -5.24 5.81
N VAL A 209 16.51 -5.36 4.82
CA VAL A 209 15.53 -6.45 4.72
C VAL A 209 15.76 -7.11 3.38
N MET A 210 15.87 -8.44 3.39
CA MET A 210 16.13 -9.21 2.17
C MET A 210 17.31 -8.72 1.35
N GLY A 211 18.42 -8.40 2.05
CA GLY A 211 19.66 -7.97 1.40
C GLY A 211 19.58 -6.59 0.76
N LEU A 212 18.38 -6.00 0.72
CA LEU A 212 18.12 -4.66 0.24
C LEU A 212 18.16 -3.70 1.43
N ARG A 213 19.17 -2.83 1.42
CA ARG A 213 19.28 -1.74 2.39
C ARG A 213 18.48 -0.54 1.89
N LEU A 214 17.21 -0.47 2.28
CA LEU A 214 16.27 0.57 1.87
C LEU A 214 15.73 1.32 3.10
N PRO A 215 15.22 2.56 2.93
CA PRO A 215 14.44 3.23 3.97
C PRO A 215 13.27 2.36 4.43
N VAL A 216 12.88 2.45 5.71
CA VAL A 216 11.65 1.81 6.22
C VAL A 216 10.43 2.19 5.38
N ALA A 217 10.36 3.42 4.88
CA ALA A 217 9.30 3.87 3.97
C ALA A 217 9.18 2.99 2.72
N ASP A 218 10.31 2.60 2.13
CA ASP A 218 10.33 1.73 0.95
C ASP A 218 9.96 0.30 1.31
N HIS A 219 10.32 -0.19 2.50
CA HIS A 219 9.91 -1.52 2.94
C HIS A 219 8.39 -1.64 3.13
N PHE A 220 7.70 -0.58 3.57
CA PHE A 220 6.23 -0.56 3.54
C PHE A 220 5.68 -0.73 2.12
N LEU A 221 6.30 -0.08 1.13
CA LEU A 221 5.91 -0.24 -0.28
C LEU A 221 6.21 -1.66 -0.79
N VAL A 222 7.32 -2.28 -0.36
CA VAL A 222 7.60 -3.69 -0.69
C VAL A 222 6.53 -4.59 -0.08
N ARG A 223 6.11 -4.37 1.18
CA ARG A 223 5.01 -5.16 1.80
C ARG A 223 3.66 -4.93 1.11
N ALA A 224 3.38 -3.70 0.68
CA ALA A 224 2.21 -3.40 -0.13
C ALA A 224 2.21 -4.17 -1.46
N PHE A 225 3.38 -4.25 -2.12
CA PHE A 225 3.57 -5.00 -3.35
C PHE A 225 3.26 -6.49 -3.15
N GLU A 226 3.90 -7.14 -2.17
CA GLU A 226 3.67 -8.57 -1.87
C GLU A 226 2.20 -8.86 -1.54
N ALA A 227 1.61 -8.07 -0.63
CA ALA A 227 0.24 -8.29 -0.20
C ALA A 227 -0.75 -8.15 -1.36
N TRP A 228 -0.54 -7.17 -2.26
CA TRP A 228 -1.39 -7.03 -3.44
C TRP A 228 -1.18 -8.16 -4.45
N ILE A 229 0.05 -8.52 -4.80
CA ILE A 229 0.34 -9.60 -5.76
C ILE A 229 -0.27 -10.91 -5.27
N HIS A 230 -0.10 -11.27 -4.00
CA HIS A 230 -0.68 -12.49 -3.45
C HIS A 230 -2.19 -12.44 -3.25
N THR A 231 -2.76 -11.24 -3.06
CA THR A 231 -4.23 -11.07 -3.13
C THR A 231 -4.73 -11.35 -4.56
N ASP A 232 -4.04 -10.84 -5.59
CA ASP A 232 -4.35 -11.12 -7.00
C ASP A 232 -4.19 -12.61 -7.32
N ASP A 233 -3.13 -13.26 -6.84
CA ASP A 233 -2.92 -14.71 -7.01
C ASP A 233 -4.10 -15.51 -6.45
N ILE A 234 -4.51 -15.23 -5.21
CA ILE A 234 -5.67 -15.89 -4.57
C ILE A 234 -6.94 -15.59 -5.37
N GLY A 235 -7.15 -14.34 -5.77
CA GLY A 235 -8.29 -13.94 -6.59
C GLY A 235 -8.39 -14.78 -7.87
N ARG A 236 -7.29 -14.86 -8.64
CA ARG A 236 -7.21 -15.68 -9.86
C ARG A 236 -7.48 -17.15 -9.60
N ALA A 237 -6.91 -17.71 -8.54
CA ALA A 237 -7.12 -19.11 -8.15
C ALA A 237 -8.60 -19.41 -7.82
N LEU A 238 -9.32 -18.43 -7.29
CA LEU A 238 -10.76 -18.52 -7.01
C LEU A 238 -11.65 -18.15 -8.20
N GLY A 239 -11.08 -17.70 -9.33
CA GLY A 239 -11.82 -17.17 -10.47
C GLY A 239 -12.46 -15.80 -10.23
N LEU A 240 -11.93 -15.04 -9.27
CA LEU A 240 -12.37 -13.70 -8.90
C LEU A 240 -11.44 -12.64 -9.49
N SER A 241 -12.02 -11.53 -9.96
CA SER A 241 -11.24 -10.37 -10.38
C SER A 241 -10.89 -9.52 -9.17
N VAL A 242 -9.60 -9.39 -8.86
CA VAL A 242 -9.09 -8.43 -7.88
C VAL A 242 -8.77 -7.13 -8.62
N PRO A 243 -9.35 -5.98 -8.23
CA PRO A 243 -9.03 -4.71 -8.87
C PRO A 243 -7.56 -4.34 -8.59
N PRO A 244 -6.88 -3.64 -9.52
CA PRO A 244 -5.57 -3.10 -9.23
C PRO A 244 -5.64 -2.05 -8.10
N PRO A 245 -4.50 -1.72 -7.46
CA PRO A 245 -4.47 -0.68 -6.45
C PRO A 245 -4.92 0.66 -7.05
N PRO A 246 -5.49 1.57 -6.24
CA PRO A 246 -5.76 2.94 -6.69
C PRO A 246 -4.52 3.57 -7.34
N ASP A 247 -4.71 4.39 -8.36
CA ASP A 247 -3.61 4.94 -9.19
C ASP A 247 -2.45 5.51 -8.36
N GLU A 248 -2.74 6.27 -7.30
CA GLU A 248 -1.70 6.84 -6.43
C GLU A 248 -0.82 5.78 -5.74
N HIS A 249 -1.42 4.67 -5.32
CA HIS A 249 -0.75 3.54 -4.70
C HIS A 249 0.02 2.75 -5.75
N LEU A 250 -0.62 2.42 -6.87
CA LEU A 250 0.00 1.71 -7.98
C LEU A 250 1.25 2.45 -8.47
N TRP A 251 1.18 3.77 -8.64
CA TRP A 251 2.34 4.57 -9.05
C TRP A 251 3.47 4.61 -8.01
N SER A 252 3.15 4.45 -6.72
CA SER A 252 4.16 4.30 -5.67
C SER A 252 4.88 2.95 -5.79
N LEU A 253 4.15 1.87 -6.12
CA LEU A 253 4.70 0.55 -6.39
C LEU A 253 5.56 0.54 -7.68
N VAL A 254 5.09 1.16 -8.76
CA VAL A 254 5.84 1.31 -10.02
C VAL A 254 7.17 2.03 -9.77
N ARG A 255 7.15 3.15 -9.05
CA ARG A 255 8.38 3.91 -8.74
C ARG A 255 9.35 3.10 -7.90
N LEU A 256 8.87 2.34 -6.92
CA LEU A 256 9.71 1.41 -6.15
C LEU A 256 10.36 0.37 -7.07
N ALA A 257 9.56 -0.32 -7.88
CA ALA A 257 10.01 -1.38 -8.77
C ALA A 257 11.06 -0.87 -9.77
N VAL A 258 10.84 0.32 -10.36
CA VAL A 258 11.83 0.96 -11.26
C VAL A 258 13.15 1.26 -10.54
N ARG A 259 13.12 1.75 -9.29
CA ARG A 259 14.35 2.00 -8.53
C ARG A 259 15.12 0.72 -8.25
N ILE A 260 14.44 -0.34 -7.82
CA ILE A 260 15.06 -1.64 -7.55
C ILE A 260 15.64 -2.23 -8.84
N LEU A 261 14.89 -2.16 -9.94
CA LEU A 261 15.33 -2.63 -11.24
C LEU A 261 16.55 -1.85 -11.76
N GLY A 262 16.58 -0.53 -11.55
CA GLY A 262 17.73 0.31 -11.89
C GLY A 262 19.01 -0.11 -11.16
N LEU A 263 18.92 -0.43 -9.87
CA LEU A 263 20.06 -0.98 -9.11
C LEU A 263 20.54 -2.31 -9.70
N ALA A 264 19.61 -3.16 -10.14
CA ALA A 264 19.92 -4.47 -10.70
C ALA A 264 20.47 -4.42 -12.14
N LEU A 265 20.29 -3.31 -12.85
CA LEU A 265 20.68 -3.10 -14.24
C LEU A 265 21.87 -2.14 -14.43
N HIS A 266 22.53 -1.66 -13.37
CA HIS A 266 23.52 -0.58 -13.45
C HIS A 266 24.65 -0.77 -14.48
N ASP A 267 25.02 -2.01 -14.81
CA ASP A 267 26.06 -2.35 -15.81
C ASP A 267 25.47 -2.81 -17.17
N ALA A 268 24.15 -2.80 -17.33
CA ALA A 268 23.46 -3.26 -18.55
C ALA A 268 23.42 -2.17 -19.63
N ALA A 269 23.17 -2.57 -20.87
CA ALA A 269 23.01 -1.63 -21.97
C ALA A 269 21.84 -0.65 -21.72
N PRO A 270 21.97 0.65 -22.06
CA PRO A 270 20.96 1.63 -21.64
C PRO A 270 19.63 1.46 -22.39
N VAL A 271 18.53 1.39 -21.66
CA VAL A 271 17.16 1.22 -22.19
C VAL A 271 16.23 2.28 -21.59
N ARG A 272 15.45 2.95 -22.45
CA ARG A 272 14.37 3.83 -22.03
C ARG A 272 13.16 3.00 -21.63
N LEU A 273 12.85 2.91 -20.34
CA LEU A 273 11.61 2.32 -19.84
C LEU A 273 10.54 3.40 -19.72
N GLU A 274 9.38 3.17 -20.34
CA GLU A 274 8.18 3.98 -20.17
C GLU A 274 7.06 3.10 -19.58
N VAL A 275 6.42 3.58 -18.52
CA VAL A 275 5.22 2.93 -17.99
C VAL A 275 4.03 3.83 -18.32
N THR A 276 3.01 3.29 -18.99
CA THR A 276 1.89 4.10 -19.47
C THR A 276 1.07 4.66 -18.32
N GLY A 277 0.70 5.93 -18.39
CA GLY A 277 -0.33 6.47 -17.52
C GLY A 277 -0.47 7.98 -17.61
N PRO A 278 -1.05 8.65 -16.59
CA PRO A 278 -1.57 10.00 -16.71
C PRO A 278 -0.52 11.05 -17.11
N ALA A 279 0.74 10.80 -16.77
CA ALA A 279 1.88 11.56 -17.24
C ALA A 279 2.87 10.62 -17.93
N ALA A 280 3.41 11.04 -19.08
CA ALA A 280 4.49 10.34 -19.75
C ALA A 280 5.71 10.27 -18.81
N THR A 281 5.81 9.18 -18.06
CA THR A 281 6.85 8.95 -17.07
C THR A 281 7.75 7.88 -17.64
N GLY A 282 8.99 8.26 -17.92
CA GLY A 282 9.98 7.32 -18.42
C GLY A 282 11.32 7.53 -17.76
N TRP A 283 12.03 6.44 -17.60
CA TRP A 283 13.34 6.34 -16.97
C TRP A 283 14.33 5.78 -17.97
N THR A 284 15.61 6.08 -17.77
CA THR A 284 16.69 5.36 -18.44
C THR A 284 17.26 4.39 -17.42
N LEU A 285 17.26 3.11 -17.77
CA LEU A 285 17.86 2.02 -16.99
C LEU A 285 19.12 1.56 -17.73
N GLY A 286 20.10 1.01 -17.01
CA GLY A 286 21.38 0.61 -17.59
C GLY A 286 22.52 1.56 -17.22
N ASP A 287 23.62 1.44 -17.93
CA ASP A 287 24.78 2.32 -17.77
C ASP A 287 24.47 3.77 -18.20
N ASP A 288 25.15 4.75 -17.60
CA ASP A 288 24.95 6.18 -17.91
C ASP A 288 25.92 6.69 -19.01
N SER A 289 26.67 5.80 -19.65
CA SER A 289 27.81 6.16 -20.51
C SER A 289 27.55 5.98 -22.00
N GLY A 290 26.62 5.08 -22.36
CA GLY A 290 26.29 4.72 -23.72
C GLY A 290 25.03 5.38 -24.27
N PRO A 291 24.80 5.30 -25.60
CA PRO A 291 23.53 5.70 -26.18
C PRO A 291 22.43 4.70 -25.79
N VAL A 292 21.20 5.21 -25.59
CA VAL A 292 20.00 4.38 -25.39
C VAL A 292 19.82 3.44 -26.58
N ARG A 293 19.79 2.14 -26.31
CA ARG A 293 19.72 1.06 -27.31
C ARG A 293 18.29 0.70 -27.71
N ALA A 294 17.36 0.82 -26.76
CA ALA A 294 15.96 0.50 -26.98
C ALA A 294 15.04 1.40 -26.15
N ALA A 295 13.79 1.49 -26.58
CA ALA A 295 12.69 1.98 -25.75
C ALA A 295 11.66 0.86 -25.55
N LEU A 296 11.29 0.65 -24.30
CA LEU A 296 10.36 -0.37 -23.82
C LEU A 296 9.19 0.32 -23.12
N THR A 297 7.97 0.03 -23.56
CA THR A 297 6.74 0.56 -22.94
C THR A 297 5.87 -0.57 -22.40
N LEU A 298 5.40 -0.43 -21.17
CA LEU A 298 4.55 -1.39 -20.46
C LEU A 298 3.35 -0.69 -19.79
N ASP A 299 2.25 -1.42 -19.60
CA ASP A 299 1.18 -1.04 -18.68
C ASP A 299 1.67 -1.14 -17.22
N PRO A 300 1.25 -0.26 -16.30
CA PRO A 300 1.71 -0.28 -14.91
C PRO A 300 1.34 -1.56 -14.16
N VAL A 301 0.16 -2.15 -14.43
CA VAL A 301 -0.24 -3.42 -13.82
C VAL A 301 0.58 -4.55 -14.41
N ASP A 302 0.70 -4.62 -15.74
CA ASP A 302 1.52 -5.64 -16.41
C ASP A 302 3.00 -5.57 -15.98
N PHE A 303 3.55 -4.37 -15.79
CA PHE A 303 4.90 -4.18 -15.28
C PHE A 303 5.07 -4.69 -13.84
N CYS A 304 4.13 -4.37 -12.95
CA CYS A 304 4.17 -4.90 -11.58
C CYS A 304 3.98 -6.42 -11.56
N LEU A 305 3.07 -6.98 -12.36
CA LEU A 305 2.89 -8.43 -12.45
C LEU A 305 4.12 -9.12 -13.05
N LEU A 306 4.83 -8.49 -13.99
CA LEU A 306 6.14 -8.97 -14.48
C LEU A 306 7.18 -8.99 -13.35
N VAL A 307 7.31 -7.89 -12.60
CA VAL A 307 8.24 -7.79 -11.47
C VAL A 307 7.90 -8.79 -10.37
N GLY A 308 6.61 -9.06 -10.14
CA GLY A 308 6.13 -10.11 -9.26
C GLY A 308 6.22 -11.53 -9.85
N GLY A 309 6.74 -11.71 -11.07
CA GLY A 309 6.92 -13.03 -11.69
C GLY A 309 5.62 -13.69 -12.18
N ARG A 310 4.53 -12.94 -12.34
CA ARG A 310 3.22 -13.40 -12.83
C ARG A 310 3.05 -13.23 -14.34
N HIS A 311 4.00 -12.57 -15.00
CA HIS A 311 4.18 -12.61 -16.45
C HIS A 311 5.53 -13.21 -16.83
N ALA A 312 5.55 -14.09 -17.82
CA ALA A 312 6.79 -14.46 -18.47
C ALA A 312 7.34 -13.26 -19.26
N PRO A 313 8.66 -13.00 -19.23
CA PRO A 313 9.28 -11.91 -19.99
C PRO A 313 8.93 -11.90 -21.48
N ALA A 314 8.74 -13.08 -22.07
CA ALA A 314 8.38 -13.23 -23.48
C ALA A 314 6.93 -12.80 -23.78
N ASP A 315 6.01 -12.96 -22.83
CA ASP A 315 4.57 -12.88 -23.03
C ASP A 315 3.93 -11.59 -22.49
N VAL A 316 4.65 -10.83 -21.66
CA VAL A 316 4.14 -9.57 -21.11
C VAL A 316 3.77 -8.59 -22.24
N PRO A 317 2.54 -8.03 -22.25
CA PRO A 317 2.12 -7.04 -23.24
C PRO A 317 3.03 -5.82 -23.19
N ARG A 318 3.66 -5.51 -24.34
CA ARG A 318 4.68 -4.45 -24.42
C ARG A 318 4.78 -3.84 -25.80
N ARG A 319 5.37 -2.65 -25.85
CA ARG A 319 5.90 -2.06 -27.09
C ARG A 319 7.41 -1.94 -26.98
N VAL A 320 8.12 -2.36 -28.01
CA VAL A 320 9.58 -2.24 -28.09
C VAL A 320 9.95 -1.52 -29.38
N THR A 321 10.93 -0.62 -29.29
CA THR A 321 11.61 -0.03 -30.46
C THR A 321 13.12 -0.04 -30.22
N GLY A 322 13.92 -0.27 -31.27
CA GLY A 322 15.38 -0.40 -31.16
C GLY A 322 15.82 -1.84 -30.93
N ASP A 323 16.83 -2.04 -30.08
CA ASP A 323 17.45 -3.34 -29.81
C ASP A 323 16.54 -4.25 -28.95
N GLU A 324 16.00 -5.30 -29.56
CA GLU A 324 15.15 -6.28 -28.87
C GLU A 324 15.88 -7.11 -27.81
N ALA A 325 17.19 -7.34 -27.97
CA ALA A 325 17.96 -8.10 -26.97
C ALA A 325 18.13 -7.26 -25.70
N ALA A 326 18.50 -5.98 -25.84
CA ALA A 326 18.59 -5.07 -24.70
C ALA A 326 17.23 -4.92 -23.96
N ALA A 327 16.12 -4.83 -24.70
CA ALA A 327 14.79 -4.80 -24.09
C ALA A 327 14.45 -6.12 -23.37
N ARG A 328 14.84 -7.28 -23.93
CA ARG A 328 14.63 -8.58 -23.29
C ARG A 328 15.41 -8.70 -21.99
N ASP A 329 16.65 -8.24 -21.94
CA ASP A 329 17.48 -8.27 -20.74
C ASP A 329 16.82 -7.49 -19.58
N VAL A 330 16.17 -6.37 -19.88
CA VAL A 330 15.39 -5.59 -18.90
C VAL A 330 14.19 -6.39 -18.37
N LEU A 331 13.44 -7.05 -19.25
CA LEU A 331 12.27 -7.86 -18.87
C LEU A 331 12.66 -9.10 -18.06
N GLU A 332 13.72 -9.78 -18.46
CA GLU A 332 14.27 -10.93 -17.73
C GLU A 332 14.79 -10.49 -16.36
N ARG A 333 15.50 -9.36 -16.29
CA ARG A 333 15.94 -8.82 -15.01
C ARG A 333 14.77 -8.43 -14.12
N ALA A 334 13.73 -7.78 -14.66
CA ALA A 334 12.52 -7.45 -13.92
C ALA A 334 11.85 -8.70 -13.32
N ALA A 335 11.65 -9.76 -14.12
CA ALA A 335 11.07 -11.02 -13.63
C ALA A 335 11.93 -11.72 -12.57
N SER A 336 13.26 -11.58 -12.65
CA SER A 336 14.18 -12.15 -11.64
C SER A 336 14.13 -11.46 -10.28
N LEU A 337 13.45 -10.30 -10.16
CA LEU A 337 13.21 -9.62 -8.89
C LEU A 337 12.08 -10.27 -8.08
N ALA A 338 11.33 -11.21 -8.65
CA ALA A 338 10.30 -11.94 -7.93
C ALA A 338 10.94 -12.83 -6.86
N TRP A 339 10.84 -12.42 -5.60
CA TRP A 339 11.33 -13.19 -4.47
C TRP A 339 10.17 -13.96 -3.84
N LEU A 340 9.82 -15.09 -4.47
CA LEU A 340 8.81 -16.11 -4.10
C LEU A 340 7.52 -15.59 -3.46
#